data_AF-A0AAQ2JAQ2-F1
#
_entry.id   AF-A0AAQ2JAQ2-F1
#
_cell.length_a   1.000
_cell.length_b   1.000
_cell.length_c   1.000
_cell.angle_alpha   90.00
_cell.angle_beta   90.00
_cell.angle_gamma   90.00
#
_symmetry.space_group_name_H-M   'P 1'
#
loop_
_entity.id
_entity.type
_entity.pdbx_description
1 polymer ?
#
loop_
_entity_poly.entity_id
_entity_poly.type
_entity_poly.pdbx_seq_one_letter_code
_entity_poly.pdbx_strand_id
1 'polypeptide(L)'
;MVASPHPAVTAVRVVSVCVVVALLAGCAGSASRQGMEPPEDYFSMSLPGMQGANPQMSPVDPIDAHLRSLQTPPPTVVRQALLEQHQRWAGTPYRIGGTTDRGIDCSALVRNVFRDTFDVELPRSTQDQVHEGRPIDRQELQAGDLVFFRPPGRYNHVGIYVGNGYFLHASTSKGVIISSLDNSYWQRYYWQSRRALEPTNLAQLSSRFMP
;
A
#
# COMPACT_ATOMS: atom_id res chain seq x y z
N MET A 1 -45.46 44.47 -9.07
CA MET A 1 -46.43 43.59 -9.76
C MET A 1 -46.84 44.24 -11.06
N VAL A 2 -46.22 43.86 -12.18
CA VAL A 2 -46.71 44.12 -13.54
C VAL A 2 -46.36 42.88 -14.35
N ALA A 3 -47.37 42.25 -14.94
CA ALA A 3 -47.24 41.08 -15.79
C ALA A 3 -47.06 41.50 -17.26
N SER A 4 -46.33 40.71 -18.04
CA SER A 4 -46.51 40.57 -19.49
C SER A 4 -45.92 39.23 -19.98
N PRO A 5 -46.64 38.44 -20.79
CA PRO A 5 -46.22 37.12 -21.27
C PRO A 5 -45.84 37.06 -22.77
N HIS A 6 -45.09 36.00 -23.13
CA HIS A 6 -45.00 35.28 -24.44
C HIS A 6 -44.34 36.00 -25.65
N PRO A 7 -43.76 35.29 -26.66
CA PRO A 7 -44.15 33.96 -27.18
C PRO A 7 -43.04 32.95 -27.51
N ALA A 8 -43.52 31.72 -27.77
CA ALA A 8 -42.83 30.54 -28.29
C ALA A 8 -42.81 30.52 -29.83
N VAL A 9 -41.76 29.96 -30.45
CA VAL A 9 -41.78 29.38 -31.82
C VAL A 9 -40.57 28.43 -31.96
N THR A 10 -40.78 27.10 -32.01
CA THR A 10 -40.65 26.23 -33.20
C THR A 10 -39.23 25.67 -33.39
N ALA A 11 -38.93 24.44 -32.95
CA ALA A 11 -39.12 23.18 -33.66
C ALA A 11 -38.51 23.16 -35.07
N VAL A 12 -37.56 22.25 -35.34
CA VAL A 12 -37.51 21.35 -36.52
C VAL A 12 -36.21 20.53 -36.47
N ARG A 13 -36.43 19.23 -36.23
CA ARG A 13 -35.89 18.01 -36.88
C ARG A 13 -34.48 18.06 -37.48
N VAL A 14 -33.64 17.09 -37.07
CA VAL A 14 -33.15 16.05 -38.01
C VAL A 14 -33.07 14.72 -37.26
N VAL A 15 -34.00 13.82 -37.56
CA VAL A 15 -33.84 12.38 -37.35
C VAL A 15 -33.34 11.84 -38.69
N SER A 16 -32.14 11.27 -38.72
CA SER A 16 -31.72 10.37 -39.80
C SER A 16 -31.06 9.15 -39.18
N VAL A 17 -31.90 8.13 -39.02
CA VAL A 17 -31.54 6.73 -38.82
C VAL A 17 -31.00 6.22 -40.15
N CYS A 18 -29.76 5.72 -40.18
CA CYS A 18 -29.34 4.74 -41.17
C CYS A 18 -28.52 3.65 -40.47
N VAL A 19 -29.25 2.57 -40.20
CA VAL A 19 -28.81 1.23 -39.82
C VAL A 19 -27.83 0.68 -40.86
N VAL A 20 -26.67 0.20 -40.40
CA VAL A 20 -25.97 -0.91 -41.06
C VAL A 20 -25.51 -1.88 -39.97
N VAL A 21 -26.40 -2.81 -39.65
CA VAL A 21 -26.08 -4.02 -38.90
C VAL A 21 -25.47 -5.00 -39.89
N ALA A 22 -24.14 -5.12 -39.88
CA ALA A 22 -23.46 -6.18 -40.60
C ALA A 22 -23.43 -7.43 -39.72
N LEU A 23 -24.37 -8.34 -40.00
CA LEU A 23 -24.44 -9.69 -39.43
C LEU A 23 -23.25 -10.51 -39.93
N LEU A 24 -22.19 -10.60 -39.13
CA LEU A 24 -21.18 -11.66 -39.30
C LEU A 24 -21.70 -12.91 -38.59
N ALA A 25 -22.48 -13.72 -39.32
CA ALA A 25 -22.78 -15.10 -38.95
C ALA A 25 -21.49 -15.93 -39.08
N GLY A 26 -20.68 -15.92 -38.02
CA GLY A 26 -19.57 -16.84 -37.86
C GLY A 26 -20.10 -18.25 -37.58
N CYS A 27 -19.65 -19.22 -38.38
CA CYS A 27 -19.98 -20.63 -38.22
C CYS A 27 -19.60 -21.11 -36.81
N ALA A 28 -20.59 -21.48 -36.00
CA ALA A 28 -20.39 -22.22 -34.76
C ALA A 28 -20.01 -23.67 -35.10
N GLY A 29 -18.72 -23.90 -35.38
CA GLY A 29 -18.14 -25.23 -35.29
C GLY A 29 -17.83 -25.53 -33.83
N SER A 30 -18.70 -26.27 -33.16
CA SER A 30 -18.37 -26.90 -31.87
C SER A 30 -17.35 -28.01 -32.11
N ALA A 31 -16.09 -27.62 -32.34
CA ALA A 31 -14.98 -28.52 -32.14
C ALA A 31 -14.82 -28.69 -30.63
N SER A 32 -15.18 -29.87 -30.13
CA SER A 32 -14.84 -30.31 -28.79
C SER A 32 -13.33 -30.14 -28.61
N ARG A 33 -12.90 -29.03 -28.00
CA ARG A 33 -11.58 -28.98 -27.35
C ARG A 33 -11.68 -29.92 -26.17
N GLN A 34 -11.42 -31.20 -26.43
CA GLN A 34 -10.75 -31.99 -25.42
C GLN A 34 -9.42 -31.26 -25.21
N GLY A 35 -9.38 -30.45 -24.14
CA GLY A 35 -8.10 -30.04 -23.58
C GLY A 35 -7.31 -31.32 -23.42
N MET A 36 -6.14 -31.36 -24.07
CA MET A 36 -5.10 -32.31 -23.72
C MET A 36 -4.70 -31.93 -22.29
N GLU A 37 -5.43 -32.43 -21.31
CA GLU A 37 -4.98 -32.43 -19.92
C GLU A 37 -3.65 -33.18 -19.95
N PRO A 38 -2.53 -32.54 -19.56
CA PRO A 38 -1.28 -33.26 -19.44
C PRO A 38 -1.52 -34.44 -18.49
N PRO A 39 -0.98 -35.63 -18.80
CA PRO A 39 -1.09 -36.78 -17.93
C PRO A 39 -0.74 -36.40 -16.48
N GLU A 40 -1.47 -36.94 -15.50
CA GLU A 40 -1.28 -36.67 -14.04
C GLU A 40 0.18 -36.91 -13.58
N ASP A 41 0.96 -37.65 -14.36
CA ASP A 41 2.35 -38.01 -14.15
C ASP A 41 3.35 -37.18 -14.99
N TYR A 42 2.89 -36.12 -15.69
CA TYR A 42 3.76 -35.25 -16.49
C TYR A 42 4.89 -34.62 -15.66
N PHE A 43 4.62 -34.23 -14.41
CA PHE A 43 5.64 -33.73 -13.47
C PHE A 43 6.43 -34.83 -12.75
N SER A 44 6.10 -36.09 -12.99
CA SER A 44 6.70 -37.28 -12.37
C SER A 44 7.61 -38.05 -13.34
N MET A 45 7.66 -37.65 -14.62
CA MET A 45 8.54 -38.28 -15.61
C MET A 45 9.99 -37.87 -15.40
N SER A 46 10.81 -38.82 -14.95
CA SER A 46 12.26 -38.71 -14.96
C SER A 46 12.79 -38.81 -16.40
N LEU A 47 13.36 -37.72 -16.92
CA LEU A 47 13.99 -37.68 -18.25
C LEU A 47 15.15 -38.70 -18.34
N PRO A 48 15.17 -39.60 -19.34
CA PRO A 48 16.26 -40.55 -19.51
C PRO A 48 17.55 -39.80 -19.89
N GLY A 49 18.53 -39.75 -18.99
CA GLY A 49 19.86 -39.19 -19.28
C GLY A 49 20.54 -38.40 -18.18
N MET A 50 19.89 -38.09 -17.05
CA MET A 50 20.56 -37.46 -15.90
C MET A 50 20.75 -38.45 -14.75
N GLN A 51 21.89 -39.13 -14.75
CA GLN A 51 22.35 -39.86 -13.57
C GLN A 51 23.05 -38.88 -12.62
N GLY A 52 22.45 -38.66 -11.45
CA GLY A 52 23.10 -38.02 -10.31
C GLY A 52 22.69 -36.57 -10.05
N ALA A 53 21.49 -36.36 -9.52
CA ALA A 53 21.17 -35.16 -8.76
C ALA A 53 20.59 -35.59 -7.40
N ASN A 54 21.34 -35.32 -6.33
CA ASN A 54 20.77 -35.30 -4.98
C ASN A 54 19.55 -34.38 -4.96
N PRO A 55 18.47 -34.69 -4.23
CA PRO A 55 17.42 -33.72 -3.96
C PRO A 55 17.92 -32.71 -2.90
N GLN A 56 18.97 -31.96 -3.24
CA GLN A 56 19.21 -30.67 -2.61
C GLN A 56 18.19 -29.72 -3.20
N MET A 57 17.34 -29.17 -2.32
CA MET A 57 16.51 -28.00 -2.55
C MET A 57 17.18 -27.05 -3.56
N SER A 58 16.49 -26.77 -4.66
CA SER A 58 16.91 -25.77 -5.63
C SER A 58 17.21 -24.48 -4.87
N PRO A 59 18.40 -23.87 -5.04
CA PRO A 59 18.61 -22.51 -4.57
C PRO A 59 17.52 -21.65 -5.23
N VAL A 60 16.73 -20.94 -4.43
CA VAL A 60 15.83 -19.93 -4.98
C VAL A 60 16.70 -18.96 -5.78
N ASP A 61 16.47 -18.85 -7.08
CA ASP A 61 17.45 -18.34 -8.04
C ASP A 61 17.86 -16.86 -7.82
N PRO A 62 19.10 -16.47 -8.21
CA PRO A 62 19.56 -15.07 -8.21
C PRO A 62 18.68 -14.11 -9.01
N ILE A 63 17.94 -14.62 -10.00
CA ILE A 63 17.08 -13.81 -10.88
C ILE A 63 15.88 -13.25 -10.12
N ASP A 64 15.25 -14.02 -9.23
CA ASP A 64 14.11 -13.53 -8.44
C ASP A 64 14.53 -12.45 -7.43
N ALA A 65 15.74 -12.57 -6.89
CA ALA A 65 16.32 -11.52 -6.04
C ALA A 65 16.62 -10.25 -6.85
N HIS A 66 17.15 -10.40 -8.07
CA HIS A 66 17.43 -9.27 -8.96
C HIS A 66 16.14 -8.56 -9.42
N LEU A 67 15.11 -9.30 -9.85
CA LEU A 67 13.82 -8.74 -10.24
C LEU A 67 13.12 -8.01 -9.08
N ARG A 68 13.17 -8.56 -7.85
CA ARG A 68 12.67 -7.86 -6.66
C ARG A 68 13.43 -6.58 -6.35
N SER A 69 14.74 -6.56 -6.57
CA SER A 69 15.56 -5.36 -6.39
C SER A 69 15.23 -4.25 -7.40
N LEU A 70 14.79 -4.62 -8.61
CA LEU A 70 14.31 -3.66 -9.62
C LEU A 70 12.90 -3.12 -9.33
N GLN A 71 12.12 -3.84 -8.53
CA GLN A 71 10.73 -3.47 -8.20
C GLN A 71 10.61 -2.69 -6.89
N THR A 72 11.56 -2.85 -5.96
CA THR A 72 11.51 -2.18 -4.65
C THR A 72 12.25 -0.84 -4.74
N PRO A 73 11.59 0.32 -4.52
CA PRO A 73 12.27 1.60 -4.48
C PRO A 73 13.37 1.57 -3.42
N PRO A 74 14.50 2.25 -3.68
CA PRO A 74 15.54 2.35 -2.68
C PRO A 74 14.97 2.98 -1.39
N PRO A 75 15.40 2.53 -0.20
CA PRO A 75 14.89 3.03 1.09
C PRO A 75 14.91 4.55 1.25
N THR A 76 15.81 5.22 0.51
CA THR A 76 15.90 6.69 0.45
C THR A 76 14.65 7.35 -0.11
N VAL A 77 13.98 6.76 -1.11
CA VAL A 77 12.75 7.28 -1.72
C VAL A 77 11.60 7.21 -0.73
N VAL A 78 11.42 6.06 -0.07
CA VAL A 78 10.38 5.89 0.96
C VAL A 78 10.60 6.88 2.10
N ARG A 79 11.84 7.02 2.55
CA ARG A 79 12.20 8.00 3.57
C ARG A 79 11.87 9.43 3.14
N GLN A 80 12.20 9.83 1.91
CA GLN A 80 11.90 11.17 1.41
C GLN A 80 10.39 11.43 1.40
N ALA A 81 9.59 10.49 0.89
CA ALA A 81 8.14 10.62 0.86
C ALA A 81 7.54 10.79 2.28
N LEU A 82 8.06 10.05 3.27
CA LEU A 82 7.66 10.20 4.67
C LEU A 82 8.05 11.56 5.26
N LEU A 83 9.20 12.12 4.87
CA LEU A 83 9.62 13.45 5.31
C LEU A 83 8.76 14.56 4.70
N GLU A 84 8.32 14.41 3.45
CA GLU A 84 7.35 15.32 2.82
C GLU A 84 5.99 15.27 3.54
N GLN A 85 5.54 14.08 3.95
CA GLN A 85 4.35 13.95 4.78
C GLN A 85 4.52 14.59 6.15
N HIS A 86 5.69 14.42 6.78
CA HIS A 86 5.99 15.14 8.01
C HIS A 86 5.89 16.65 7.82
N GLN A 87 6.43 17.23 6.74
CA GLN A 87 6.32 18.67 6.48
C GLN A 87 4.87 19.16 6.42
N ARG A 88 3.95 18.35 5.87
CA ARG A 88 2.52 18.68 5.80
C ARG A 88 1.84 18.65 7.17
N TRP A 89 2.20 17.68 8.01
CA TRP A 89 1.54 17.44 9.27
C TRP A 89 2.22 18.10 10.47
N ALA A 90 3.48 18.52 10.35
CA ALA A 90 4.33 19.00 11.44
C ALA A 90 3.60 20.02 12.33
N GLY A 91 3.61 19.76 13.64
CA GLY A 91 2.99 20.63 14.63
C GLY A 91 1.46 20.52 14.75
N THR A 92 0.78 19.74 13.90
CA THR A 92 -0.66 19.46 14.05
C THR A 92 -0.94 18.94 15.47
N PRO A 93 -1.82 19.58 16.26
CA PRO A 93 -2.07 19.19 17.64
C PRO A 93 -2.61 17.77 17.76
N TYR A 94 -2.26 17.08 18.84
CA TYR A 94 -2.87 15.78 19.10
C TYR A 94 -4.34 15.95 19.52
N ARG A 95 -5.25 15.19 18.90
CA ARG A 95 -6.64 15.05 19.33
C ARG A 95 -7.09 13.62 19.16
N ILE A 96 -7.48 12.96 20.26
CA ILE A 96 -8.05 11.61 20.21
C ILE A 96 -9.27 11.59 19.29
N GLY A 97 -9.33 10.62 18.37
CA GLY A 97 -10.38 10.53 17.36
C GLY A 97 -10.19 11.49 16.16
N GLY A 98 -9.31 12.49 16.26
CA GLY A 98 -9.06 13.48 15.21
C GLY A 98 -8.39 12.88 13.98
N THR A 99 -8.70 13.46 12.81
CA THR A 99 -8.24 12.98 11.49
C THR A 99 -7.78 14.11 10.56
N THR A 100 -7.65 15.34 11.07
CA THR A 100 -7.45 16.57 10.27
C THR A 100 -6.26 17.39 10.78
N ASP A 101 -5.84 18.38 10.01
CA ASP A 101 -4.80 19.36 10.35
C ASP A 101 -5.12 20.24 11.59
N ARG A 102 -6.39 20.33 11.99
CA ARG A 102 -6.81 20.97 13.26
C ARG A 102 -6.65 20.07 14.48
N GLY A 103 -6.36 18.79 14.27
CA GLY A 103 -6.18 17.82 15.32
C GLY A 103 -6.22 16.39 14.81
N ILE A 104 -5.20 15.61 15.16
CA ILE A 104 -5.04 14.22 14.70
C ILE A 104 -4.53 13.32 15.83
N ASP A 105 -4.95 12.05 15.85
CA ASP A 105 -4.34 11.05 16.73
C ASP A 105 -3.30 10.18 16.03
N CYS A 106 -2.63 9.31 16.79
CA CYS A 106 -1.52 8.52 16.31
C CYS A 106 -1.92 7.57 15.17
N SER A 107 -3.02 6.84 15.31
CA SER A 107 -3.48 5.88 14.31
C SER A 107 -4.08 6.56 13.08
N ALA A 108 -4.76 7.70 13.23
CA ALA A 108 -5.24 8.50 12.11
C ALA A 108 -4.09 9.09 11.29
N LEU A 109 -3.03 9.57 11.95
CA LEU A 109 -1.83 10.05 11.25
C LEU A 109 -1.24 8.93 10.40
N VAL A 110 -1.04 7.74 10.99
CA VAL A 110 -0.51 6.59 10.27
C VAL A 110 -1.39 6.22 9.08
N ARG A 111 -2.71 6.11 9.27
CA ARG A 111 -3.67 5.82 8.21
C ARG A 111 -3.62 6.85 7.07
N ASN A 112 -3.63 8.14 7.39
CA ASN A 112 -3.59 9.20 6.38
C ASN A 112 -2.28 9.17 5.58
N VAL A 113 -1.14 9.04 6.26
CA VAL A 113 0.18 8.95 5.59
C VAL A 113 0.25 7.73 4.68
N PHE A 114 -0.25 6.59 5.13
CA PHE A 114 -0.25 5.35 4.35
C PHE A 114 -1.12 5.45 3.11
N ARG A 115 -2.36 5.93 3.25
CA ARG A 115 -3.28 6.15 2.13
C ARG A 115 -2.70 7.15 1.13
N ASP A 116 -2.26 8.31 1.59
CA ASP A 116 -1.90 9.42 0.69
C ASP A 116 -0.55 9.21 -0.02
N THR A 117 0.29 8.30 0.48
CA THR A 117 1.66 8.08 -0.01
C THR A 117 1.82 6.73 -0.70
N PHE A 118 1.22 5.68 -0.15
CA PHE A 118 1.43 4.29 -0.56
C PHE A 118 0.16 3.63 -1.11
N ASP A 119 -0.97 4.35 -1.15
CA ASP A 119 -2.29 3.82 -1.52
C ASP A 119 -2.69 2.58 -0.68
N VAL A 120 -2.31 2.60 0.61
CA VAL A 120 -2.63 1.53 1.56
C VAL A 120 -3.61 2.04 2.60
N GLU A 121 -4.78 1.40 2.66
CA GLU A 121 -5.82 1.74 3.63
C GLU A 121 -5.65 0.93 4.92
N LEU A 122 -5.08 1.56 5.95
CA LEU A 122 -4.95 0.93 7.27
C LEU A 122 -6.22 1.09 8.13
N PRO A 123 -6.49 0.16 9.05
CA PRO A 123 -7.55 0.29 10.04
C PRO A 123 -7.47 1.61 10.83
N ARG A 124 -8.60 2.05 11.39
CA ARG A 124 -8.67 3.33 12.12
C ARG A 124 -7.95 3.30 13.46
N SER A 125 -7.91 2.17 14.15
CA SER A 125 -7.46 2.08 15.54
C SER A 125 -6.05 1.51 15.65
N THR A 126 -5.31 1.90 16.69
CA THR A 126 -4.00 1.30 17.00
C THR A 126 -4.12 -0.19 17.33
N GLN A 127 -5.25 -0.58 17.94
CA GLN A 127 -5.55 -1.98 18.29
C GLN A 127 -5.67 -2.87 17.06
N ASP A 128 -6.20 -2.35 15.95
CA ASP A 128 -6.34 -3.11 14.72
C ASP A 128 -5.04 -3.03 13.89
N GLN A 129 -4.44 -1.84 13.77
CA GLN A 129 -3.19 -1.62 13.04
C GLN A 129 -2.04 -2.52 13.51
N VAL A 130 -2.04 -2.94 14.77
CA VAL A 130 -1.01 -3.81 15.36
C VAL A 130 -1.00 -5.22 14.77
N HIS A 131 -2.07 -5.61 14.06
CA HIS A 131 -2.25 -6.88 13.38
C HIS A 131 -1.99 -6.81 11.88
N GLU A 132 -1.77 -5.61 11.33
CA GLU A 132 -1.55 -5.42 9.91
C GLU A 132 -0.12 -5.79 9.50
N GLY A 133 -0.02 -6.51 8.37
CA GLY A 133 1.25 -6.95 7.81
C GLY A 133 2.00 -7.95 8.69
N ARG A 134 3.28 -8.16 8.36
CA ARG A 134 4.13 -9.16 9.04
C ARG A 134 4.90 -8.56 10.22
N PRO A 135 5.14 -9.32 11.31
CA PRO A 135 6.02 -8.87 12.39
C PRO A 135 7.46 -8.70 11.89
N ILE A 136 8.16 -7.73 12.46
CA ILE A 136 9.55 -7.39 12.11
C ILE A 136 10.36 -7.22 13.39
N ASP A 137 11.60 -7.72 13.40
CA ASP A 137 12.53 -7.46 14.48
C ASP A 137 13.06 -6.02 14.44
N ARG A 138 13.32 -5.42 15.61
CA ARG A 138 13.74 -4.01 15.69
C ARG A 138 15.00 -3.72 14.86
N GLN A 139 15.89 -4.69 14.73
CA GLN A 139 17.14 -4.58 13.96
C GLN A 139 16.91 -4.60 12.44
N GLU A 140 15.76 -5.09 11.98
CA GLU A 140 15.39 -5.22 10.57
C GLU A 140 14.48 -4.07 10.07
N LEU A 141 14.27 -3.06 10.92
CA LEU A 141 13.42 -1.92 10.61
C LEU A 141 13.87 -1.18 9.35
N GLN A 142 12.92 -0.94 8.46
CA GLN A 142 13.07 -0.17 7.22
C GLN A 142 12.08 0.97 7.19
N ALA A 143 12.43 2.05 6.49
CA ALA A 143 11.53 3.21 6.37
C ALA A 143 10.16 2.75 5.84
N GLY A 144 9.09 3.20 6.51
CA GLY A 144 7.72 2.75 6.26
C GLY A 144 7.22 1.68 7.23
N ASP A 145 8.08 1.02 8.00
CA ASP A 145 7.63 0.07 9.02
C ASP A 145 6.87 0.78 10.15
N LEU A 146 5.85 0.13 10.70
CA LEU A 146 5.08 0.62 11.85
C LEU A 146 5.77 0.20 13.14
N VAL A 147 5.92 1.15 14.07
CA VAL A 147 6.45 0.91 15.41
C VAL A 147 5.37 1.17 16.46
N PHE A 148 5.17 0.21 17.34
CA PHE A 148 4.13 0.23 18.36
C PHE A 148 4.72 0.33 19.76
N PHE A 149 4.02 1.06 20.62
CA PHE A 149 4.45 1.32 21.98
C PHE A 149 3.30 1.14 22.98
N ARG A 150 3.66 0.81 24.22
CA ARG A 150 2.76 0.67 25.37
C ARG A 150 3.13 1.68 26.46
N PRO A 151 2.93 2.99 26.23
CA PRO A 151 3.19 4.00 27.25
C PRO A 151 2.26 3.83 28.46
N PRO A 152 2.58 4.44 29.62
CA PRO A 152 1.69 4.43 30.77
C PRO A 152 0.36 5.08 30.40
N GLY A 153 -0.74 4.39 30.70
CA GLY A 153 -2.08 4.85 30.37
C GLY A 153 -2.93 3.74 29.76
N ARG A 154 -4.04 4.14 29.14
CA ARG A 154 -5.05 3.21 28.60
C ARG A 154 -4.87 2.87 27.13
N TYR A 155 -4.03 3.62 26.42
CA TYR A 155 -3.95 3.56 24.96
C TYR A 155 -2.56 3.17 24.49
N ASN A 156 -2.51 2.25 23.52
CA ASN A 156 -1.31 1.96 22.77
C ASN A 156 -1.01 3.12 21.81
N HIS A 157 0.27 3.30 21.49
CA HIS A 157 0.75 4.34 20.60
C HIS A 157 1.39 3.72 19.36
N VAL A 158 1.29 4.40 18.22
CA VAL A 158 1.86 3.97 16.94
C VAL A 158 2.57 5.13 16.25
N GLY A 159 3.61 4.80 15.47
CA GLY A 159 4.28 5.72 14.57
C GLY A 159 4.88 4.99 13.37
N ILE A 160 5.40 5.76 12.42
CA ILE A 160 6.01 5.26 11.19
C ILE A 160 7.52 5.46 11.29
N TYR A 161 8.29 4.38 11.18
CA TYR A 161 9.73 4.45 11.14
C TYR A 161 10.18 5.16 9.86
N VAL A 162 11.02 6.19 9.99
CA VAL A 162 11.53 6.99 8.85
C VAL A 162 12.99 6.69 8.54
N GLY A 163 13.57 5.66 9.17
CA GLY A 163 14.98 5.30 9.05
C GLY A 163 15.87 5.95 10.10
N ASN A 164 17.10 5.43 10.22
CA ASN A 164 18.17 5.95 11.07
C ASN A 164 17.80 6.08 12.57
N GLY A 165 16.94 5.19 13.09
CA GLY A 165 16.51 5.26 14.48
C GLY A 165 15.43 6.31 14.76
N TYR A 166 14.80 6.90 13.75
CA TYR A 166 13.77 7.93 13.91
C TYR A 166 12.39 7.46 13.45
N PHE A 167 11.34 8.01 14.03
CA PHE A 167 9.96 7.71 13.64
C PHE A 167 9.05 8.95 13.71
N LEU A 168 8.13 9.04 12.76
CA LEU A 168 7.07 10.05 12.65
C LEU A 168 5.85 9.60 13.46
N HIS A 169 5.30 10.48 14.30
CA HIS A 169 4.12 10.18 15.10
C HIS A 169 3.40 11.44 15.59
N ALA A 170 2.15 11.29 16.04
CA ALA A 170 1.42 12.34 16.74
C ALA A 170 1.69 12.27 18.26
N SER A 171 2.56 13.13 18.78
CA SER A 171 2.83 13.26 20.22
C SER A 171 1.66 13.95 20.94
N THR A 172 1.22 13.38 22.06
CA THR A 172 0.14 13.95 22.88
C THR A 172 0.42 15.37 23.38
N SER A 173 1.69 15.73 23.58
CA SER A 173 2.08 17.05 24.11
C SER A 173 2.66 17.99 23.06
N LYS A 174 3.25 17.46 21.98
CA LYS A 174 3.98 18.26 20.96
C LYS A 174 3.33 18.25 19.58
N GLY A 175 2.21 17.55 19.41
CA GLY A 175 1.59 17.34 18.10
C GLY A 175 2.42 16.42 17.22
N VAL A 176 2.23 16.50 15.90
CA VAL A 176 2.97 15.67 14.96
C VAL A 176 4.44 16.08 14.89
N ILE A 177 5.33 15.13 15.20
CA ILE A 177 6.79 15.33 15.27
C ILE A 177 7.52 14.07 14.81
N ILE A 178 8.84 14.20 14.63
CA ILE A 178 9.77 13.07 14.53
C ILE A 178 10.52 12.91 15.86
N SER A 179 10.53 11.69 16.39
CA SER A 179 11.24 11.33 17.61
C SER A 179 12.31 10.27 17.33
N SER A 180 13.33 10.22 18.18
CA SER A 180 14.33 9.13 18.18
C SER A 180 13.81 7.93 18.98
N LEU A 181 13.95 6.73 18.42
CA LEU A 181 13.73 5.45 19.11
C LEU A 181 14.73 5.23 20.24
N ASP A 182 15.87 5.90 20.24
CA ASP A 182 16.89 5.82 21.28
C ASP A 182 16.62 6.78 22.45
N ASN A 183 15.55 7.57 22.38
CA ASN A 183 15.06 8.28 23.56
C ASN A 183 14.63 7.26 24.65
N SER A 184 15.04 7.47 25.90
CA SER A 184 14.78 6.55 27.01
C SER A 184 13.30 6.23 27.24
N TYR A 185 12.40 7.18 26.95
CA TYR A 185 10.95 6.94 27.02
C TYR A 185 10.50 5.95 25.94
N TRP A 186 10.87 6.19 24.68
CA TRP A 186 10.47 5.33 23.57
C TRP A 186 11.12 3.96 23.63
N GLN A 187 12.38 3.87 24.08
CA GLN A 187 13.04 2.59 24.36
C GLN A 187 12.28 1.78 25.41
N ARG A 188 11.90 2.42 26.53
CA ARG A 188 11.22 1.74 27.64
C ARG A 188 9.86 1.17 27.25
N TYR A 189 9.14 1.86 26.37
CA TYR A 189 7.76 1.51 26.02
C TYR A 189 7.63 0.85 24.65
N TYR A 190 8.73 0.58 23.96
CA TYR A 190 8.71 -0.16 22.69
C TYR A 190 8.05 -1.52 22.89
N TRP A 191 7.10 -1.87 22.01
CA TRP A 191 6.36 -3.13 22.10
C TRP A 191 6.67 -4.06 20.93
N GLN A 192 6.37 -3.66 19.70
CA GLN A 192 6.61 -4.47 18.51
C GLN A 192 6.65 -3.62 17.24
N SER A 193 7.04 -4.22 16.13
CA SER A 193 7.05 -3.60 14.80
C SER A 193 6.36 -4.47 13.75
N ARG A 194 5.78 -3.80 12.74
CA ARG A 194 5.09 -4.45 11.62
C ARG A 194 5.50 -3.83 10.28
N ARG A 195 5.65 -4.66 9.26
CA ARG A 195 5.76 -4.21 7.86
C ARG A 195 4.44 -4.43 7.16
N ALA A 196 3.71 -3.34 6.97
CA ALA A 196 2.41 -3.33 6.28
C ALA A 196 2.52 -3.01 4.78
N LEU A 197 3.71 -2.64 4.30
CA LEU A 197 3.96 -2.36 2.88
C LEU A 197 4.46 -3.63 2.19
N GLU A 198 3.73 -4.06 1.17
CA GLU A 198 4.18 -5.10 0.24
C GLU A 198 5.02 -4.48 -0.89
N PRO A 199 5.89 -5.27 -1.56
CA PRO A 199 6.71 -4.77 -2.67
C PRO A 199 5.90 -4.07 -3.77
N THR A 200 4.67 -4.54 -4.03
CA THR A 200 3.75 -3.95 -5.01
C THR A 200 3.38 -2.50 -4.68
N ASN A 201 3.14 -2.18 -3.40
CA ASN A 201 2.83 -0.80 -2.98
C ASN A 201 4.04 0.12 -3.18
N LEU A 202 5.23 -0.40 -2.90
CA LEU A 202 6.46 0.36 -3.03
C LEU A 202 6.83 0.63 -4.50
N ALA A 203 6.55 -0.31 -5.41
CA ALA A 203 6.76 -0.12 -6.84
C ALA A 203 5.93 1.04 -7.43
N GLN A 204 4.77 1.35 -6.87
CA GLN A 204 3.99 2.51 -7.30
C GLN A 204 4.66 3.83 -6.94
N LEU A 205 5.35 3.89 -5.79
CA LEU A 205 6.07 5.08 -5.35
C LEU A 205 7.28 5.42 -6.23
N SER A 206 8.00 4.43 -6.75
CA SER A 206 9.16 4.69 -7.61
C SER A 206 8.77 5.45 -8.88
N SER A 207 7.62 5.14 -9.48
CA SER A 207 7.14 5.86 -10.67
C SER A 207 6.84 7.35 -10.45
N ARG A 208 6.61 7.76 -9.19
CA ARG A 208 6.35 9.16 -8.83
C ARG A 208 7.61 9.96 -8.51
N PHE A 209 8.67 9.28 -8.06
CA PHE A 209 9.89 9.91 -7.56
C PHE A 209 11.15 9.64 -8.41
N MET A 210 11.07 8.77 -9.42
CA MET A 210 12.12 8.58 -10.42
C MET A 210 11.65 9.12 -11.78
N PRO A 211 12.35 10.12 -12.37
CA PRO A 211 12.02 10.70 -13.68
C PRO A 211 12.43 9.81 -14.86
#